data_AF-A0A550GF48-F1
#
_entry.id   AF-A0A550GF48-F1
#
_cell.length_a   1.000
_cell.length_b   1.000
_cell.length_c   1.000
_cell.angle_alpha   90.00
_cell.angle_beta   90.00
_cell.angle_gamma   90.00
#
_symmetry.space_group_name_H-M   'P 1'
#
loop_
_entity.id
_entity.type
_entity.pdbx_description
1 polymer ?
#
loop_
_entity_poly.entity_id
_entity_poly.type
_entity_poly.pdbx_seq_one_letter_code
_entity_poly.pdbx_strand_id
1 'polypeptide(L)' 'AAAALYIACLVKNEKKTQKDIAEAAGVTEVTVRNRYKSLRRQLGIELPD' A
#
# COMPACT_ATOMS: atom_id res chain seq x y z
N ALA A 1 -7.26 1.57 5.54
CA ALA A 1 -6.58 0.41 6.15
C ALA A 1 -5.56 -0.23 5.20
N ALA A 2 -5.99 -0.89 4.12
CA ALA A 2 -5.10 -1.65 3.21
C ALA A 2 -3.86 -0.88 2.69
N ALA A 3 -4.03 0.34 2.14
CA ALA A 3 -2.91 1.12 1.63
C ALA A 3 -1.94 1.61 2.74
N ALA A 4 -2.45 1.91 3.94
CA ALA A 4 -1.60 2.27 5.07
C ALA A 4 -0.76 1.07 5.53
N LEU A 5 -1.35 -0.13 5.51
CA LEU A 5 -0.63 -1.37 5.79
C LEU A 5 0.45 -1.65 4.72
N TYR A 6 0.12 -1.48 3.44
CA TYR A 6 1.09 -1.62 2.36
C TYR A 6 2.27 -0.64 2.50
N ILE A 7 1.99 0.63 2.83
CA ILE A 7 3.02 1.64 3.13
C ILE A 7 3.90 1.19 4.31
N ALA A 8 3.30 0.68 5.40
CA ALA A 8 4.05 0.19 6.55
C ALA A 8 4.97 -0.98 6.17
N CYS A 9 4.51 -1.93 5.35
CA CYS A 9 5.34 -3.02 4.85
C CYS A 9 6.53 -2.51 4.02
N LEU A 10 6.31 -1.53 3.13
CA LEU A 10 7.40 -0.92 2.35
C LEU A 10 8.43 -0.23 3.26
N VAL A 11 7.99 0.54 4.26
CA VAL A 11 8.88 1.21 5.22
C VAL A 11 9.66 0.21 6.08
N LYS A 12 9.04 -0.92 6.42
CA LYS A 12 9.70 -2.01 7.19
C LYS A 12 10.50 -2.98 6.31
N ASN A 13 10.56 -2.72 5.01
CA ASN A 13 11.21 -3.58 4.02
C ASN A 13 10.67 -5.03 4.04
N GLU A 14 9.40 -5.18 4.43
CA GLU A 14 8.69 -6.44 4.40
C GLU A 14 8.22 -6.72 2.97
N LYS A 15 8.56 -7.90 2.46
CA LYS A 15 8.11 -8.35 1.15
C LYS A 15 6.64 -8.76 1.21
N LYS A 16 5.75 -7.78 1.03
CA LYS A 16 4.31 -7.97 0.80
C LYS A 16 3.91 -7.28 -0.49
N THR A 17 3.20 -8.01 -1.34
CA THR A 17 2.70 -7.48 -2.59
C THR A 17 1.38 -6.74 -2.37
N GLN A 18 0.98 -5.88 -3.31
CA GLN A 18 -0.35 -5.25 -3.28
C GLN A 18 -1.47 -6.30 -3.34
N LYS A 19 -1.21 -7.45 -3.97
CA LYS A 19 -2.12 -8.61 -4.02
C LYS A 19 -2.32 -9.23 -2.63
N ASP A 20 -1.25 -9.52 -1.91
CA ASP A 20 -1.34 -10.09 -0.55
C ASP A 20 -2.17 -9.20 0.37
N ILE A 21 -1.95 -7.88 0.29
CA ILE A 21 -2.69 -6.90 1.08
C ILE A 21 -4.15 -6.79 0.62
N ALA A 22 -4.40 -6.89 -0.68
CA ALA A 22 -5.74 -6.85 -1.25
C ALA A 22 -6.58 -8.06 -0.82
N GLU A 23 -6.02 -9.27 -0.89
CA GLU A 23 -6.64 -10.51 -0.44
C GLU A 23 -6.94 -10.47 1.06
N ALA A 24 -5.95 -10.08 1.88
CA ALA A 24 -6.12 -10.01 3.34
C ALA A 24 -7.17 -8.95 3.76
N ALA A 25 -7.31 -7.87 2.99
CA ALA A 25 -8.26 -6.80 3.27
C ALA A 25 -9.61 -6.96 2.55
N GLY A 26 -9.80 -8.01 1.74
CA GLY A 26 -11.03 -8.23 0.96
C GLY A 26 -11.32 -7.14 -0.07
N VAL A 27 -10.28 -6.53 -0.65
CA VAL A 27 -10.39 -5.48 -1.67
C VAL A 27 -9.63 -5.87 -2.94
N THR A 28 -9.73 -5.06 -3.98
CA THR A 28 -8.96 -5.28 -5.22
C THR A 28 -7.58 -4.63 -5.14
N GLU A 29 -6.60 -5.20 -5.86
CA GLU A 29 -5.26 -4.61 -6.01
C GLU A 29 -5.31 -3.15 -6.49
N VAL A 30 -6.22 -2.84 -7.43
CA VAL A 30 -6.41 -1.49 -7.95
C VAL A 30 -6.85 -0.52 -6.84
N THR A 31 -7.68 -0.98 -5.91
CA THR A 31 -8.09 -0.18 -4.74
C THR A 31 -6.90 0.12 -3.84
N VAL A 32 -6.06 -0.88 -3.56
CA VAL A 32 -4.82 -0.70 -2.77
C VAL A 32 -3.89 0.30 -3.47
N ARG A 33 -3.66 0.14 -4.77
CA ARG A 33 -2.80 1.01 -5.58
C ARG A 33 -3.26 2.46 -5.60
N ASN A 34 -4.55 2.70 -5.83
CA ASN A 34 -5.10 4.05 -5.91
C ASN A 34 -5.01 4.77 -4.56
N ARG A 35 -5.31 4.06 -3.47
CA ARG A 35 -5.20 4.60 -2.12
C ARG A 35 -3.73 4.82 -1.71
N TYR A 36 -2.82 3.93 -2.10
CA TYR A 36 -1.38 4.09 -1.92
C TYR A 36 -0.87 5.38 -2.57
N LYS A 37 -1.13 5.57 -3.87
CA LYS A 37 -0.70 6.78 -4.61
C LYS A 37 -1.24 8.07 -3.97
N SER A 38 -2.50 8.07 -3.56
CA SER A 38 -3.12 9.21 -2.86
C SER A 38 -2.43 9.51 -1.52
N LEU A 39 -2.23 8.49 -0.68
CA LEU A 39 -1.61 8.64 0.64
C LEU A 39 -0.14 9.07 0.52
N ARG A 40 0.61 8.48 -0.41
CA ARG A 40 2.00 8.86 -0.69
C ARG A 40 2.10 10.35 -1.04
N ARG A 41 1.22 10.85 -1.91
CA ARG A 41 1.17 12.26 -2.29
C ARG A 41 0.77 13.19 -1.13
N GLN A 42 -0.24 12.79 -0.34
CA GLN A 42 -0.74 13.60 0.78
C GLN A 42 0.26 13.70 1.93
N LEU A 43 1.01 12.62 2.19
CA LEU A 43 1.96 12.53 3.28
C LEU A 43 3.39 12.95 2.86
N GLY A 44 3.63 13.21 1.57
CA GLY A 44 4.94 13.60 1.06
C GLY A 44 6.02 12.53 1.23
N ILE A 45 5.64 11.24 1.23
CA ILE A 45 6.56 10.14 1.49
C ILE A 45 7.22 9.69 0.18
N GLU A 46 8.55 9.59 0.19
CA GLU A 46 9.31 8.98 -0.91
C GLU A 46 9.43 7.48 -0.67
N LEU A 47 8.57 6.69 -1.34
CA LEU A 47 8.62 5.23 -1.35
C LEU A 47 8.86 4.72 -2.77
N PRO A 48 9.54 3.58 -2.93
CA PRO A 48 9.66 2.91 -4.22
C PRO A 48 8.29 2.50 -4.77
N ASP A 49 8.18 2.49 -6.10
CA ASP A 49 6.95 2.10 -6.82
C ASP A 49 6.75 0.58 -6.90
#